data_AF-A0A246AFJ9-F1
#
_entry.id   AF-A0A246AFJ9-F1
#
_cell.length_a   1.000
_cell.length_b   1.000
_cell.length_c   1.000
_cell.angle_alpha   90.00
_cell.angle_beta   90.00
_cell.angle_gamma   90.00
#
_symmetry.space_group_name_H-M   'P 1'
#
loop_
_entity.id
_entity.type
_entity.pdbx_description
1 polymer ?
#
loop_
_entity_poly.entity_id
_entity_poly.type
_entity_poly.pdbx_seq_one_letter_code
_entity_poly.pdbx_strand_id
1 'polypeptide(L)'
;MMADDLIDLFKTKISLLQNQALSGGIVAKNLHISDNGSGELTLYGDFTITLKVLDLTTGGAPNLNSLMTFTQQVITSKLRGGGYKSGVIYFEYNSSTKSFNFRKNHTYSIRYNFSCNARVVQINMLSQLKGNDFVLAVVDSIGYQFTDQYGKKHNSGGLAQRDGGPAVVSYNEWRKNKYIGVHEFFHTLGLGDIEDVSKKGRLMYHLGDNTSYNISDNERGDMMNFLMRNISDMTKGTYSYTNLNYNTLNLLSRFLKDTTNGFKYNKAKFR
;
A
#
# COMPACT_ATOMS: atom_id res chain seq x y z
N MET A 1 36.32 -5.94 -12.26
CA MET A 1 35.85 -6.52 -10.99
C MET A 1 35.29 -5.37 -10.16
N MET A 2 34.07 -5.54 -9.63
CA MET A 2 33.39 -4.82 -8.54
C MET A 2 31.92 -4.49 -8.89
N ALA A 3 31.11 -5.55 -8.92
CA ALA A 3 29.66 -5.47 -8.66
C ALA A 3 29.37 -5.37 -7.15
N ASP A 4 30.41 -5.40 -6.31
CA ASP A 4 30.29 -5.54 -4.86
C ASP A 4 29.70 -4.30 -4.17
N ASP A 5 29.86 -3.08 -4.71
CA ASP A 5 29.55 -1.87 -3.94
C ASP A 5 28.07 -1.42 -3.95
N LEU A 6 27.33 -1.63 -5.05
CA LEU A 6 25.89 -1.31 -5.10
C LEU A 6 25.11 -2.28 -4.20
N ILE A 7 25.43 -3.56 -4.29
CA ILE A 7 24.78 -4.61 -3.54
C ILE A 7 25.09 -4.47 -2.05
N ASP A 8 26.33 -4.14 -1.68
CA ASP A 8 26.69 -3.93 -0.28
C ASP A 8 26.07 -2.64 0.31
N LEU A 9 25.88 -1.59 -0.50
CA LEU A 9 25.06 -0.44 -0.09
C LEU A 9 23.60 -0.84 0.14
N PHE A 10 23.00 -1.63 -0.76
CA PHE A 10 21.64 -2.11 -0.57
C PHE A 10 21.53 -3.02 0.66
N LYS A 11 22.50 -3.92 0.88
CA LYS A 11 22.58 -4.74 2.10
C LYS A 11 22.68 -3.88 3.36
N THR A 12 23.45 -2.77 3.32
CA THR A 12 23.58 -1.83 4.44
C THR A 12 22.28 -1.10 4.71
N LYS A 13 21.58 -0.62 3.67
CA LYS A 13 20.25 -0.02 3.85
C LYS A 13 19.24 -1.05 4.36
N ILE A 14 19.29 -2.28 3.83
CA ILE A 14 18.46 -3.41 4.25
C ILE A 14 18.69 -3.77 5.71
N SER A 15 19.94 -3.80 6.18
CA SER A 15 20.27 -4.12 7.56
C SER A 15 19.77 -3.07 8.55
N LEU A 16 19.79 -1.79 8.17
CA LEU A 16 19.22 -0.70 8.97
C LEU A 16 17.70 -0.78 9.14
N LEU A 17 16.99 -1.47 8.23
CA LEU A 17 15.53 -1.58 8.25
C LEU A 17 15.02 -2.77 9.07
N GLN A 18 15.92 -3.68 9.47
CA GLN A 18 15.55 -4.89 10.18
C GLN A 18 14.87 -4.53 11.51
N ASN A 19 13.66 -5.04 11.71
CA ASN A 19 12.84 -4.81 12.91
C ASN A 19 12.45 -3.34 13.18
N GLN A 20 12.63 -2.43 12.22
CA GLN A 20 12.16 -1.06 12.37
C GLN A 20 10.70 -0.94 11.92
N ALA A 21 9.90 -0.18 12.66
CA ALA A 21 8.58 0.24 12.22
C ALA A 21 8.75 1.32 11.14
N LEU A 22 8.51 0.91 9.91
CA LEU A 22 8.57 1.70 8.70
C LEU A 22 7.28 2.52 8.52
N SER A 23 7.30 3.50 7.61
CA SER A 23 6.07 4.18 7.17
C SER A 23 5.02 3.15 6.73
N GLY A 24 3.72 3.44 6.87
CA GLY A 24 2.63 2.49 6.59
C GLY A 24 2.24 1.59 7.76
N GLY A 25 2.98 1.56 8.87
CA GLY A 25 2.79 0.49 9.86
C GLY A 25 3.37 -0.84 9.35
N ILE A 26 4.41 -0.74 8.51
CA ILE A 26 5.16 -1.86 7.96
C ILE A 26 6.30 -2.19 8.92
N VAL A 27 6.58 -3.47 9.13
CA VAL A 27 7.79 -3.93 9.81
C VAL A 27 8.44 -4.97 8.92
N ALA A 28 9.71 -4.76 8.61
CA ALA A 28 10.47 -5.70 7.80
C ALA A 28 11.44 -6.51 8.66
N LYS A 29 11.60 -7.79 8.34
CA LYS A 29 12.54 -8.70 9.00
C LYS A 29 13.16 -9.63 7.98
N ASN A 30 14.34 -10.16 8.31
CA ASN A 30 15.08 -11.11 7.46
C ASN A 30 15.18 -10.63 6.00
N LEU A 31 15.28 -9.31 5.80
CA LEU A 31 15.42 -8.75 4.46
C LEU A 31 16.82 -9.05 3.92
N HIS A 32 16.88 -9.47 2.67
CA HIS A 32 18.10 -9.80 1.95
C HIS A 32 17.98 -9.41 0.47
N ILE A 33 19.13 -9.21 -0.16
CA ILE A 33 19.26 -8.96 -1.59
C ILE A 33 20.38 -9.84 -2.15
N SER A 34 20.16 -10.41 -3.32
CA SER A 34 21.15 -11.13 -4.10
C SER A 34 21.10 -10.70 -5.57
N ASP A 35 22.25 -10.49 -6.18
CA ASP A 35 22.41 -10.27 -7.62
C ASP A 35 22.82 -11.60 -8.27
N ASN A 36 22.17 -11.96 -9.37
CA ASN A 36 22.55 -13.17 -10.13
C ASN A 36 23.67 -12.93 -11.14
N GLY A 37 24.15 -11.69 -11.27
CA GLY A 37 25.21 -11.29 -12.20
C GLY A 37 24.76 -11.11 -13.66
N SER A 38 23.47 -11.27 -13.93
CA SER A 38 22.87 -11.14 -15.27
C SER A 38 21.79 -10.05 -15.35
N GLY A 39 21.84 -9.08 -14.43
CA GLY A 39 20.86 -7.99 -14.37
C GLY A 39 19.52 -8.35 -13.71
N GLU A 40 19.44 -9.46 -12.96
CA GLU A 40 18.32 -9.75 -12.07
C GLU A 40 18.75 -9.64 -10.60
N LEU A 41 18.03 -8.80 -9.84
CA LEU A 41 18.12 -8.73 -8.39
C LEU A 41 16.99 -9.54 -7.77
N THR A 42 17.32 -10.39 -6.82
CA THR A 42 16.32 -11.06 -5.98
C THR A 42 16.33 -10.41 -4.60
N LEU A 43 15.16 -9.94 -4.15
CA LEU A 43 14.94 -9.44 -2.80
C LEU A 43 14.02 -10.40 -2.06
N TYR A 44 14.37 -10.78 -0.84
CA TYR A 44 13.58 -11.72 -0.05
C TYR A 44 13.60 -11.35 1.43
N GLY A 45 12.64 -11.89 2.19
CA GLY A 45 12.46 -11.61 3.61
C GLY A 45 11.00 -11.55 4.03
N ASP A 46 10.73 -10.99 5.20
CA ASP A 46 9.41 -10.95 5.81
C ASP A 46 8.92 -9.51 5.96
N PHE A 47 7.67 -9.27 5.59
CA PHE A 47 6.96 -8.03 5.89
C PHE A 47 5.74 -8.31 6.74
N THR A 48 5.60 -7.54 7.80
CA THR A 48 4.32 -7.35 8.49
C THR A 48 3.74 -6.01 8.06
N ILE A 49 2.51 -5.98 7.59
CA ILE A 49 1.79 -4.74 7.26
C ILE A 49 0.63 -4.57 8.22
N THR A 50 0.57 -3.44 8.92
CA THR A 50 -0.53 -3.13 9.85
C THR A 50 -1.50 -2.15 9.21
N LEU A 51 -2.74 -2.58 8.99
CA LEU A 51 -3.85 -1.74 8.56
C LEU A 51 -4.71 -1.38 9.78
N LYS A 52 -4.80 -0.09 10.11
CA LYS A 52 -5.65 0.42 11.18
C LYS A 52 -7.04 0.72 10.63
N VAL A 53 -8.07 0.19 11.28
CA VAL A 53 -9.46 0.38 10.88
C VAL A 53 -10.15 1.29 11.88
N LEU A 54 -10.69 2.40 11.38
CA LEU A 54 -11.34 3.42 12.20
C LEU A 54 -12.84 3.43 11.90
N ASP A 55 -13.67 2.99 12.84
CA ASP A 55 -15.12 3.07 12.72
C ASP A 55 -15.61 4.50 12.94
N LEU A 56 -16.06 5.17 11.88
CA LEU A 56 -16.68 6.48 11.92
C LEU A 56 -18.19 6.43 11.63
N THR A 57 -18.80 5.24 11.58
CA THR A 57 -20.23 5.12 11.33
C THR A 57 -21.07 5.73 12.46
N THR A 58 -22.24 6.25 12.12
CA THR A 58 -23.18 6.84 13.08
C THR A 58 -23.90 5.75 13.89
N GLY A 59 -24.36 4.69 13.22
CA GLY A 59 -25.08 3.58 13.85
C GLY A 59 -24.18 2.48 14.44
N GLY A 60 -22.86 2.59 14.27
CA GLY A 60 -21.91 1.52 14.59
C GLY A 60 -21.82 0.47 13.48
N ALA A 61 -20.78 -0.35 13.56
CA ALA A 61 -20.44 -1.36 12.55
C ALA A 61 -20.44 -2.79 13.15
N PRO A 62 -21.61 -3.41 13.38
CA PRO A 62 -21.72 -4.69 14.11
C PRO A 62 -20.99 -5.88 13.46
N ASN A 63 -20.74 -5.87 12.15
CA ASN A 63 -20.03 -6.91 11.42
C ASN A 63 -18.55 -6.55 11.15
N LEU A 64 -18.04 -5.47 11.73
CA LEU A 64 -16.71 -4.94 11.42
C LEU A 64 -15.60 -5.98 11.63
N ASN A 65 -15.63 -6.71 12.74
CA ASN A 65 -14.65 -7.76 13.01
C ASN A 65 -14.60 -8.85 11.92
N SER A 66 -15.76 -9.24 11.38
CA SER A 66 -15.82 -10.24 10.30
C SER A 66 -15.23 -9.69 9.00
N LEU A 67 -15.54 -8.43 8.66
CA LEU A 67 -14.99 -7.75 7.50
C LEU A 67 -13.48 -7.57 7.60
N MET A 68 -12.99 -7.13 8.76
CA MET A 68 -11.55 -6.99 9.03
C MET A 68 -10.81 -8.33 8.94
N THR A 69 -11.37 -9.40 9.51
CA THR A 69 -10.77 -10.74 9.45
C THR A 69 -10.66 -11.23 8.01
N PHE A 70 -11.73 -11.04 7.22
CA PHE A 70 -11.72 -11.37 5.79
C PHE A 70 -10.65 -10.57 5.05
N THR A 71 -10.61 -9.25 5.25
CA THR A 71 -9.61 -8.37 4.62
C THR A 71 -8.19 -8.79 4.99
N GLN A 72 -7.92 -9.12 6.25
CA GLN A 72 -6.62 -9.61 6.70
C GLN A 72 -6.19 -10.88 5.96
N GLN A 73 -7.09 -11.86 5.87
CA GLN A 73 -6.83 -13.14 5.20
C GLN A 73 -6.56 -12.93 3.70
N VAL A 74 -7.36 -12.10 3.04
CA VAL A 74 -7.21 -11.85 1.60
C VAL A 74 -5.92 -11.07 1.32
N ILE A 75 -5.60 -10.01 2.06
CA ILE A 75 -4.34 -9.27 1.87
C ILE A 75 -3.15 -10.22 2.03
N THR A 76 -3.12 -10.99 3.12
CA THR A 76 -2.04 -11.96 3.39
C THR A 76 -1.91 -12.98 2.25
N SER A 77 -3.04 -13.52 1.78
CA SER A 77 -3.06 -14.48 0.68
C SER A 77 -2.58 -13.89 -0.65
N LYS A 78 -3.05 -12.69 -1.00
CA LYS A 78 -2.75 -12.03 -2.29
C LYS A 78 -1.34 -11.46 -2.36
N LEU A 79 -0.72 -11.14 -1.22
CA LEU A 79 0.68 -10.73 -1.15
C LEU A 79 1.65 -11.92 -0.99
N ARG A 80 1.14 -13.15 -0.83
CA ARG A 80 1.98 -14.36 -0.74
C ARG A 80 2.56 -14.73 -2.11
N GLY A 81 3.77 -15.28 -2.10
CA GLY A 81 4.40 -15.92 -3.26
C GLY A 81 5.31 -15.03 -4.09
N GLY A 82 5.65 -13.84 -3.58
CA GLY A 82 6.55 -12.93 -4.28
C GLY A 82 5.90 -12.22 -5.49
N GLY A 83 6.69 -11.39 -6.16
CA GLY A 83 6.27 -10.61 -7.32
C GLY A 83 7.45 -10.36 -8.24
N TYR A 84 7.19 -9.91 -9.46
CA TYR A 84 8.24 -9.62 -10.42
C TYR A 84 8.03 -8.24 -11.02
N LYS A 85 9.13 -7.48 -11.14
CA LYS A 85 9.12 -6.18 -11.79
C LYS A 85 10.34 -6.04 -12.68
N SER A 86 10.13 -6.01 -13.99
CA SER A 86 11.18 -5.71 -14.96
C SER A 86 11.33 -4.20 -15.18
N GLY A 87 12.49 -3.79 -15.68
CA GLY A 87 12.71 -2.42 -16.11
C GLY A 87 12.88 -1.42 -14.96
N VAL A 88 13.27 -1.87 -13.77
CA VAL A 88 13.49 -0.97 -12.64
C VAL A 88 14.84 -0.27 -12.83
N ILE A 89 14.77 1.04 -13.02
CA ILE A 89 15.94 1.88 -13.26
C ILE A 89 16.51 2.37 -11.93
N TYR A 90 17.79 2.12 -11.70
CA TYR A 90 18.57 2.74 -10.63
C TYR A 90 19.70 3.56 -11.21
N PHE A 91 20.07 4.63 -10.50
CA PHE A 91 21.30 5.34 -10.82
C PHE A 91 22.51 4.43 -10.62
N GLU A 92 23.50 4.54 -11.50
CA GLU A 92 24.76 3.82 -11.36
C GLU A 92 25.43 4.26 -10.04
N TYR A 93 25.84 3.30 -9.21
CA TYR A 93 26.58 3.59 -7.99
C TYR A 93 28.08 3.59 -8.27
N ASN A 94 28.73 4.70 -7.98
CA ASN A 94 30.17 4.81 -8.05
C ASN A 94 30.76 4.38 -6.70
N SER A 95 31.38 3.20 -6.70
CA SER A 95 32.05 2.59 -5.57
C SER A 95 33.10 3.49 -4.92
N SER A 96 33.97 4.06 -5.75
CA SER A 96 35.08 4.92 -5.31
C SER A 96 34.60 6.17 -4.57
N THR A 97 33.49 6.77 -5.00
CA THR A 97 32.93 7.99 -4.38
C THR A 97 31.80 7.69 -3.40
N LYS A 98 31.44 6.42 -3.23
CA LYS A 98 30.31 5.94 -2.44
C LYS A 98 29.00 6.70 -2.72
N SER A 99 28.78 7.08 -3.98
CA SER A 99 27.67 7.95 -4.37
C SER A 99 27.01 7.52 -5.69
N PHE A 100 25.73 7.84 -5.83
CA PHE A 100 24.98 7.58 -7.06
C PHE A 100 25.30 8.63 -8.13
N ASN A 101 25.52 8.18 -9.36
CA ASN A 101 25.66 9.02 -10.53
C ASN A 101 24.28 9.27 -11.17
N PHE A 102 23.69 10.43 -10.90
CA PHE A 102 22.37 10.81 -11.40
C PHE A 102 22.27 10.97 -12.93
N ARG A 103 23.39 10.86 -13.66
CA ARG A 103 23.43 10.95 -15.13
C ARG A 103 23.57 9.59 -15.82
N LYS A 104 23.75 8.52 -15.06
CA LYS A 104 23.93 7.16 -15.59
C LYS A 104 23.00 6.20 -14.88
N ASN A 105 22.35 5.36 -15.66
CA ASN A 105 21.30 4.47 -15.21
C ASN A 105 21.67 3.02 -15.52
N HIS A 106 21.35 2.13 -14.60
CA HIS A 106 21.32 0.69 -14.82
C HIS A 106 19.88 0.20 -14.70
N THR A 107 19.48 -0.70 -15.59
CA THR A 107 18.15 -1.27 -15.60
C THR A 107 18.22 -2.70 -15.08
N TYR A 108 17.54 -2.96 -13.97
CA TYR A 108 17.44 -4.29 -13.39
C TYR A 108 16.04 -4.87 -13.58
N SER A 109 15.99 -6.20 -13.70
CA SER A 109 14.79 -6.95 -13.36
C SER A 109 14.85 -7.31 -11.88
N ILE A 110 13.72 -7.20 -11.18
CA ILE A 110 13.64 -7.49 -9.76
C ILE A 110 12.63 -8.61 -9.51
N ARG A 111 13.12 -9.65 -8.84
CA ARG A 111 12.30 -10.71 -8.27
C ARG A 111 12.13 -10.46 -6.77
N TYR A 112 10.90 -10.21 -6.37
CA TYR A 112 10.53 -10.12 -4.97
C TYR A 112 10.08 -11.50 -4.48
N ASN A 113 10.61 -11.97 -3.37
CA ASN A 113 10.23 -13.22 -2.72
C ASN A 113 10.02 -12.95 -1.22
N PHE A 114 8.98 -12.15 -0.94
CA PHE A 114 8.64 -11.78 0.42
C PHE A 114 7.53 -12.66 0.99
N SER A 115 7.65 -12.97 2.28
CA SER A 115 6.55 -13.47 3.09
C SER A 115 5.82 -12.29 3.73
N CYS A 116 4.63 -11.98 3.22
CA CYS A 116 3.84 -10.86 3.71
C CYS A 116 2.73 -11.34 4.64
N ASN A 117 2.69 -10.80 5.86
CA ASN A 117 1.63 -11.00 6.83
C ASN A 117 0.89 -9.68 7.08
N ALA A 118 -0.42 -9.66 6.87
CA ALA A 118 -1.23 -8.49 7.20
C ALA A 118 -1.79 -8.60 8.62
N ARG A 119 -1.83 -7.46 9.32
CA ARG A 119 -2.48 -7.30 10.63
C ARG A 119 -3.52 -6.21 10.51
N VAL A 120 -4.79 -6.56 10.60
CA VAL A 120 -5.90 -5.61 10.53
C VAL A 120 -6.40 -5.37 11.94
N VAL A 121 -6.23 -4.15 12.46
CA VAL A 121 -6.52 -3.81 13.85
C VAL A 121 -7.52 -2.67 13.93
N GLN A 122 -8.53 -2.80 14.79
CA GLN A 122 -9.47 -1.72 15.03
C GLN A 122 -8.83 -0.72 15.98
N ILE A 123 -9.00 0.56 15.68
CA ILE A 123 -8.67 1.66 16.57
C ILE A 123 -9.95 2.39 16.98
N ASN A 124 -9.93 2.91 18.20
CA ASN A 124 -11.07 3.61 18.81
C ASN A 124 -10.81 5.11 18.97
N MET A 125 -9.54 5.54 18.82
CA MET A 125 -9.14 6.94 18.98
C MET A 125 -8.12 7.35 17.92
N LEU A 126 -8.20 8.60 17.47
CA LEU A 126 -7.26 9.20 16.51
C LEU A 126 -5.82 9.24 17.04
N SER A 127 -5.63 9.32 18.36
CA SER A 127 -4.30 9.26 19.01
C SER A 127 -3.56 7.94 18.81
N GLN A 128 -4.26 6.89 18.35
CA GLN A 128 -3.64 5.62 17.97
C GLN A 128 -3.02 5.65 16.57
N LEU A 129 -3.27 6.72 15.78
CA LEU A 129 -2.60 6.98 14.51
C LEU A 129 -1.29 7.72 14.74
N LYS A 130 -0.22 7.29 14.06
CA LYS A 130 1.13 7.83 14.19
C LYS A 130 1.84 7.80 12.85
N GLY A 131 2.64 8.84 12.59
CA GLY A 131 3.45 8.94 11.37
C GLY A 131 2.61 8.70 10.12
N ASN A 132 2.92 7.63 9.41
CA ASN A 132 2.35 7.29 8.11
C ASN A 132 1.57 5.98 8.14
N ASP A 133 0.87 5.62 9.23
CA ASP A 133 0.06 4.39 9.28
C ASP A 133 -0.87 4.23 8.06
N PHE A 134 -1.04 2.98 7.58
CA PHE A 134 -2.16 2.65 6.71
C PHE A 134 -3.47 2.69 7.49
N VAL A 135 -4.45 3.43 6.98
CA VAL A 135 -5.76 3.58 7.60
C VAL A 135 -6.87 3.27 6.61
N LEU A 136 -7.83 2.48 7.07
CA LEU A 136 -9.12 2.26 6.43
C LEU A 136 -10.21 2.85 7.34
N ALA A 137 -10.73 4.02 6.98
CA ALA A 137 -11.86 4.61 7.69
C ALA A 137 -13.19 4.03 7.18
N VAL A 138 -14.09 3.73 8.09
CA VAL A 138 -15.40 3.15 7.79
C VAL A 138 -16.46 4.21 8.03
N VAL A 139 -17.19 4.57 6.98
CA VAL A 139 -18.16 5.68 7.00
C VAL A 139 -19.57 5.17 6.68
N ASP A 140 -20.59 5.98 6.95
CA ASP A 140 -21.99 5.64 6.66
C ASP A 140 -22.24 5.58 5.15
N SER A 141 -21.69 6.55 4.40
CA SER A 141 -21.78 6.57 2.93
C SER A 141 -20.69 7.43 2.29
N ILE A 142 -20.44 7.17 1.01
CA ILE A 142 -19.59 7.97 0.13
C ILE A 142 -20.50 8.60 -0.94
N GLY A 143 -20.35 9.90 -1.19
CA GLY A 143 -21.16 10.64 -2.18
C GLY A 143 -20.53 10.73 -3.56
N TYR A 144 -19.25 10.37 -3.68
CA TYR A 144 -18.53 10.37 -4.95
C TYR A 144 -19.15 9.44 -5.99
N GLN A 145 -19.21 9.93 -7.21
CA GLN A 145 -19.67 9.20 -8.39
C GLN A 145 -18.66 9.32 -9.51
N PHE A 146 -18.53 8.27 -10.29
CA PHE A 146 -17.74 8.27 -11.52
C PHE A 146 -18.56 7.74 -12.69
N THR A 147 -18.13 8.07 -13.90
CA THR A 147 -18.73 7.57 -15.14
C THR A 147 -17.76 6.56 -15.74
N ASP A 148 -18.22 5.35 -16.08
CA ASP A 148 -17.38 4.37 -16.76
C ASP A 148 -17.15 4.74 -18.24
N GLN A 149 -16.28 3.98 -18.91
CA GLN A 149 -15.98 4.15 -20.34
C GLN A 149 -17.22 4.01 -21.27
N TYR A 150 -18.33 3.48 -20.76
CA TYR A 150 -19.60 3.33 -21.48
C TYR A 150 -20.61 4.44 -21.17
N GLY A 151 -20.23 5.46 -20.41
CA GLY A 151 -21.09 6.59 -20.06
C GLY A 151 -22.05 6.32 -18.90
N LYS A 152 -21.93 5.18 -18.21
CA LYS A 152 -22.80 4.84 -17.08
C LYS A 152 -22.23 5.40 -15.79
N LYS A 153 -23.09 6.07 -15.01
CA LYS A 153 -22.74 6.58 -13.68
C LYS A 153 -22.78 5.47 -12.63
N HIS A 154 -21.79 5.45 -11.77
CA HIS A 154 -21.63 4.51 -10.66
C HIS A 154 -21.38 5.26 -9.35
N ASN A 155 -21.89 4.71 -8.25
CA ASN A 155 -21.56 5.17 -6.91
C ASN A 155 -20.30 4.45 -6.43
N SER A 156 -19.45 5.17 -5.69
CA SER A 156 -18.29 4.57 -5.05
C SER A 156 -18.67 3.83 -3.76
N GLY A 157 -18.18 2.59 -3.63
CA GLY A 157 -18.23 1.82 -2.37
C GLY A 157 -17.00 2.04 -1.49
N GLY A 158 -15.90 2.52 -2.09
CA GLY A 158 -14.64 2.86 -1.44
C GLY A 158 -13.85 3.90 -2.24
N LEU A 159 -13.00 4.64 -1.53
CA LEU A 159 -12.06 5.60 -2.12
C LEU A 159 -10.73 5.56 -1.36
N ALA A 160 -9.64 5.71 -2.09
CA ALA A 160 -8.31 5.86 -1.51
C ALA A 160 -7.63 7.12 -2.03
N GLN A 161 -6.86 7.76 -1.14
CA GLN A 161 -5.95 8.84 -1.52
C GLN A 161 -4.74 8.32 -2.33
N ARG A 162 -4.55 6.98 -2.39
CA ARG A 162 -3.45 6.25 -3.04
C ARG A 162 -2.09 6.50 -2.40
N ASP A 163 -1.08 5.73 -2.82
CA ASP A 163 0.35 5.94 -2.54
C ASP A 163 0.71 6.24 -1.06
N GLY A 164 0.27 5.38 -0.15
CA GLY A 164 0.51 5.51 1.30
C GLY A 164 -0.52 6.38 2.03
N GLY A 165 -1.45 6.99 1.32
CA GLY A 165 -2.56 7.75 1.90
C GLY A 165 -3.67 6.87 2.52
N PRO A 166 -4.61 7.49 3.23
CA PRO A 166 -5.77 6.81 3.80
C PRO A 166 -6.72 6.27 2.73
N ALA A 167 -7.43 5.21 3.10
CA ALA A 167 -8.56 4.65 2.40
C ALA A 167 -9.86 4.83 3.22
N VAL A 168 -10.99 4.91 2.53
CA VAL A 168 -12.33 5.07 3.11
C VAL A 168 -13.28 4.08 2.44
N VAL A 169 -14.13 3.41 3.22
CA VAL A 169 -15.16 2.51 2.71
C VAL A 169 -16.52 2.80 3.32
N SER A 170 -17.57 2.71 2.51
CA SER A 170 -18.94 2.70 2.99
C SER A 170 -19.22 1.37 3.68
N TYR A 171 -19.69 1.42 4.93
CA TYR A 171 -19.95 0.20 5.71
C TYR A 171 -20.96 -0.73 5.01
N ASN A 172 -22.04 -0.16 4.47
CA ASN A 172 -23.08 -0.94 3.80
C ASN A 172 -22.59 -1.57 2.49
N GLU A 173 -21.76 -0.86 1.73
CA GLU A 173 -21.17 -1.41 0.49
C GLU A 173 -20.12 -2.47 0.82
N TRP A 174 -19.28 -2.26 1.82
CA TRP A 174 -18.29 -3.25 2.25
C TRP A 174 -18.95 -4.54 2.77
N ARG A 175 -20.13 -4.45 3.40
CA ARG A 175 -20.93 -5.62 3.76
C ARG A 175 -21.44 -6.40 2.56
N LYS A 176 -21.85 -5.72 1.48
CA LYS A 176 -22.35 -6.35 0.25
C LYS A 176 -21.20 -6.99 -0.53
N ASN A 177 -20.06 -6.30 -0.62
CA ASN A 177 -18.85 -6.79 -1.25
C ASN A 177 -17.65 -6.65 -0.31
N LYS A 178 -17.27 -7.76 0.32
CA LYS A 178 -16.19 -7.82 1.31
C LYS A 178 -14.81 -7.46 0.75
N TYR A 179 -14.62 -7.56 -0.58
CA TYR A 179 -13.35 -7.25 -1.23
C TYR A 179 -13.06 -5.76 -1.36
N ILE A 180 -14.06 -4.88 -1.19
CA ILE A 180 -13.85 -3.43 -1.26
C ILE A 180 -12.74 -2.97 -0.30
N GLY A 181 -12.76 -3.43 0.95
CA GLY A 181 -11.70 -3.07 1.90
C GLY A 181 -10.29 -3.52 1.49
N VAL A 182 -10.18 -4.61 0.72
CA VAL A 182 -8.89 -5.07 0.16
C VAL A 182 -8.49 -4.22 -1.04
N HIS A 183 -9.45 -3.94 -1.93
CA HIS A 183 -9.25 -3.11 -3.12
C HIS A 183 -8.74 -1.71 -2.74
N GLU A 184 -9.42 -1.03 -1.82
CA GLU A 184 -8.99 0.30 -1.36
C GLU A 184 -7.63 0.27 -0.67
N PHE A 185 -7.36 -0.78 0.12
CA PHE A 185 -6.04 -0.94 0.71
C PHE A 185 -4.95 -1.11 -0.37
N PHE A 186 -5.21 -1.82 -1.47
CA PHE A 186 -4.22 -2.01 -2.53
C PHE A 186 -3.95 -0.73 -3.32
N HIS A 187 -4.92 0.19 -3.42
CA HIS A 187 -4.66 1.54 -3.87
C HIS A 187 -3.64 2.28 -2.98
N THR A 188 -3.69 2.07 -1.66
CA THR A 188 -2.68 2.65 -0.75
C THR A 188 -1.28 2.06 -0.96
N LEU A 189 -1.17 0.89 -1.61
CA LEU A 189 0.09 0.28 -2.04
C LEU A 189 0.48 0.66 -3.48
N GLY A 190 -0.19 1.64 -4.08
CA GLY A 190 0.15 2.20 -5.38
C GLY A 190 -0.45 1.48 -6.58
N LEU A 191 -1.39 0.53 -6.39
CA LEU A 191 -2.12 -0.04 -7.52
C LEU A 191 -3.20 0.93 -8.01
N GLY A 192 -3.33 1.06 -9.33
CA GLY A 192 -4.42 1.80 -9.95
C GLY A 192 -5.62 0.91 -10.28
N ASP A 193 -6.74 1.56 -10.58
CA ASP A 193 -7.91 0.91 -11.15
C ASP A 193 -7.61 0.31 -12.53
N ILE A 194 -8.27 -0.81 -12.82
CA ILE A 194 -8.27 -1.45 -14.13
C ILE A 194 -9.65 -1.26 -14.75
N GLU A 195 -9.72 -0.55 -15.86
CA GLU A 195 -10.97 -0.30 -16.61
C GLU A 195 -11.21 -1.29 -17.75
N ASP A 196 -10.20 -2.09 -18.07
CA ASP A 196 -10.25 -3.10 -19.13
C ASP A 196 -11.17 -4.28 -18.74
N VAL A 197 -12.30 -4.42 -19.45
CA VAL A 197 -13.31 -5.48 -19.21
C VAL A 197 -12.72 -6.88 -19.36
N SER A 198 -11.71 -7.07 -20.21
CA SER A 198 -11.03 -8.38 -20.35
C SER A 198 -10.34 -8.82 -19.05
N LYS A 199 -10.11 -7.86 -18.14
CA LYS A 199 -9.50 -8.04 -16.82
C LYS A 199 -10.53 -7.97 -15.69
N LYS A 200 -11.81 -8.23 -15.96
CA LYS A 200 -12.87 -8.30 -14.93
C LYS A 200 -12.62 -9.32 -13.81
N GLY A 201 -11.76 -10.32 -14.05
CA GLY A 201 -11.30 -11.26 -13.01
C GLY A 201 -10.32 -10.64 -11.99
N ARG A 202 -9.85 -9.41 -12.19
CA ARG A 202 -8.82 -8.79 -11.36
C ARG A 202 -9.42 -8.12 -10.13
N LEU A 203 -8.69 -8.18 -9.01
CA LEU A 203 -9.11 -7.52 -7.77
C LEU A 203 -9.20 -6.00 -7.96
N MET A 204 -8.28 -5.41 -8.72
CA MET A 204 -8.24 -3.98 -9.02
C MET A 204 -9.14 -3.57 -10.19
N TYR A 205 -10.03 -4.45 -10.67
CA TYR A 205 -11.06 -4.04 -11.61
C TYR A 205 -11.99 -3.02 -10.95
N HIS A 206 -12.20 -1.88 -11.60
CA HIS A 206 -12.82 -0.70 -11.00
C HIS A 206 -14.31 -0.87 -10.68
N LEU A 207 -14.99 -1.82 -11.33
CA LEU A 207 -16.37 -2.16 -11.02
C LEU A 207 -16.42 -3.28 -9.98
N GLY A 208 -17.30 -3.11 -9.00
CA GLY A 208 -17.50 -4.07 -7.90
C GLY A 208 -18.17 -5.39 -8.29
N ASP A 209 -18.18 -5.75 -9.57
CA ASP A 209 -18.81 -6.94 -10.16
C ASP A 209 -17.79 -7.95 -10.73
N ASN A 210 -16.54 -7.84 -10.27
CA ASN A 210 -15.46 -8.79 -10.52
C ASN A 210 -15.76 -10.21 -10.00
N THR A 211 -15.20 -11.22 -10.68
CA THR A 211 -15.61 -12.62 -10.51
C THR A 211 -14.56 -13.54 -9.88
N SER A 212 -13.27 -13.18 -9.91
CA SER A 212 -12.19 -14.03 -9.38
C SER A 212 -11.19 -13.33 -8.46
N TYR A 213 -11.21 -12.00 -8.39
CA TYR A 213 -10.41 -11.20 -7.45
C TYR A 213 -8.91 -11.55 -7.47
N ASN A 214 -8.36 -11.82 -8.65
CA ASN A 214 -6.97 -12.24 -8.82
C ASN A 214 -6.01 -11.04 -8.90
N ILE A 215 -4.75 -11.29 -8.54
CA ILE A 215 -3.65 -10.34 -8.62
C ILE A 215 -2.52 -10.99 -9.43
N SER A 216 -1.89 -10.28 -10.36
CA SER A 216 -0.76 -10.81 -11.16
C SER A 216 0.56 -10.64 -10.44
N ASP A 217 1.56 -11.36 -10.93
CA ASP A 217 2.95 -11.17 -10.52
C ASP A 217 3.45 -9.75 -10.76
N ASN A 218 3.01 -9.09 -11.85
CA ASN A 218 3.36 -7.70 -12.11
C ASN A 218 2.73 -6.75 -11.09
N GLU A 219 1.44 -6.91 -10.76
CA GLU A 219 0.79 -6.10 -9.71
C GLU A 219 1.41 -6.35 -8.33
N ARG A 220 1.76 -7.61 -8.01
CA ARG A 220 2.56 -7.92 -6.81
C ARG A 220 3.89 -7.20 -6.86
N GLY A 221 4.58 -7.25 -8.00
CA GLY A 221 5.83 -6.55 -8.23
C GLY A 221 5.71 -5.04 -8.06
N ASP A 222 4.60 -4.43 -8.49
CA ASP A 222 4.31 -3.01 -8.32
C ASP A 222 4.14 -2.64 -6.84
N MET A 223 3.34 -3.41 -6.10
CA MET A 223 3.18 -3.20 -4.65
C MET A 223 4.50 -3.40 -3.91
N MET A 224 5.26 -4.46 -4.21
CA MET A 224 6.55 -4.69 -3.55
C MET A 224 7.58 -3.61 -3.91
N ASN A 225 7.58 -3.14 -5.14
CA ASN A 225 8.40 -2.00 -5.55
C ASN A 225 7.99 -0.72 -4.82
N PHE A 226 6.69 -0.47 -4.62
CA PHE A 226 6.21 0.63 -3.78
C PHE A 226 6.76 0.52 -2.34
N LEU A 227 6.65 -0.66 -1.73
CA LEU A 227 7.19 -0.92 -0.39
C LEU A 227 8.71 -0.65 -0.33
N MET A 228 9.45 -1.12 -1.34
CA MET A 228 10.91 -0.97 -1.41
C MET A 228 11.39 0.44 -1.77
N ARG A 229 10.62 1.24 -2.51
CA ARG A 229 10.97 2.64 -2.81
C ARG A 229 10.95 3.49 -1.54
N ASN A 230 9.91 3.33 -0.73
CA ASN A 230 9.75 4.08 0.51
C ASN A 230 10.84 3.72 1.55
N ILE A 231 11.38 2.50 1.49
CA ILE A 231 12.49 2.04 2.32
C ILE A 231 13.74 2.94 2.24
N SER A 232 14.07 3.47 1.06
CA SER A 232 15.27 4.34 0.94
C SER A 232 15.04 5.75 1.52
N ASP A 233 13.80 6.21 1.63
CA ASP A 233 13.49 7.48 2.29
C ASP A 233 13.42 7.31 3.80
N MET A 234 13.08 6.11 4.29
CA MET A 234 13.08 5.78 5.71
C MET A 234 14.47 5.73 6.34
N THR A 235 15.54 5.48 5.57
CA THR A 235 16.92 5.35 6.07
C THR A 235 17.75 6.64 6.07
N LYS A 236 17.22 7.75 5.54
CA LYS A 236 17.91 9.05 5.53
C LYS A 236 17.77 9.74 6.90
N GLY A 237 18.68 9.42 7.82
CA GLY A 237 18.68 9.87 9.22
C GLY A 237 18.85 11.36 9.51
N THR A 238 18.67 12.27 8.55
CA THR A 238 18.86 13.72 8.77
C THR A 238 17.69 14.60 8.38
N TYR A 239 16.66 14.08 7.69
CA TYR A 239 15.47 14.82 7.34
C TYR A 239 14.28 13.86 7.20
N SER A 240 13.18 14.12 7.92
CA SER A 240 11.81 13.75 7.49
C SER A 240 11.12 12.47 8.00
N TYR A 241 11.48 11.89 9.15
CA TYR A 241 10.50 11.05 9.89
C TYR A 241 9.45 11.88 10.65
N THR A 242 9.61 13.20 10.60
CA THR A 242 8.65 14.26 10.95
C THR A 242 8.17 15.00 9.70
N ASN A 243 8.06 14.34 8.53
CA ASN A 243 7.48 14.99 7.36
C ASN A 243 6.01 15.33 7.67
N LEU A 244 5.75 16.56 8.10
CA LEU A 244 4.42 17.09 8.40
C LEU A 244 3.45 16.93 7.22
N ASN A 245 3.97 16.74 6.01
CA ASN A 245 3.24 16.47 4.78
C ASN A 245 2.67 15.04 4.67
N TYR A 246 3.13 14.07 5.48
CA TYR A 246 2.67 12.66 5.47
C TYR A 246 2.03 12.21 6.79
N ASN A 247 1.72 13.14 7.70
CA ASN A 247 0.96 12.80 8.90
C ASN A 247 -0.40 12.20 8.51
N THR A 248 -0.57 10.89 8.74
CA THR A 248 -1.80 10.12 8.43
C THR A 248 -3.05 10.81 8.98
N LEU A 249 -2.98 11.42 10.17
CA LEU A 249 -4.11 12.13 10.74
C LEU A 249 -4.49 13.36 9.91
N ASN A 250 -3.51 14.15 9.48
CA ASN A 250 -3.74 15.32 8.64
C ASN A 250 -4.26 14.92 7.26
N LEU A 251 -3.69 13.86 6.66
CA LEU A 251 -4.13 13.30 5.39
C LEU A 251 -5.58 12.82 5.47
N LEU A 252 -5.91 12.02 6.49
CA LEU A 252 -7.26 11.51 6.73
C LEU A 252 -8.24 12.66 6.99
N SER A 253 -7.87 13.65 7.80
CA SER A 253 -8.69 14.84 8.05
C SER A 253 -8.97 15.61 6.76
N ARG A 254 -7.96 15.86 5.93
CA ARG A 254 -8.13 16.55 4.64
C ARG A 254 -9.01 15.73 3.70
N PHE A 255 -8.77 14.43 3.61
CA PHE A 255 -9.52 13.54 2.73
C PHE A 255 -11.00 13.47 3.12
N LEU A 256 -11.30 13.29 4.41
CA LEU A 256 -12.67 13.25 4.94
C LEU A 256 -13.41 14.60 4.86
N LYS A 257 -12.67 15.72 4.70
CA LYS A 257 -13.24 17.07 4.54
C LYS A 257 -13.43 17.47 3.08
N ASP A 258 -12.91 16.70 2.13
CA ASP A 258 -13.11 16.97 0.71
C ASP A 258 -14.60 16.80 0.35
N THR A 259 -15.23 17.93 0.05
CA THR A 259 -16.65 18.00 -0.27
C THR A 259 -17.01 17.25 -1.55
N THR A 260 -16.04 17.05 -2.45
CA THR A 260 -16.20 16.30 -3.71
C THR A 260 -16.50 14.83 -3.45
N ASN A 261 -15.95 14.28 -2.36
CA ASN A 261 -16.11 12.88 -2.00
C ASN A 261 -17.43 12.61 -1.27
N GLY A 262 -18.05 13.65 -0.69
CA GLY A 262 -19.38 13.57 -0.08
C GLY A 262 -19.50 12.58 1.08
N PHE A 263 -18.44 12.43 1.88
CA PHE A 263 -18.42 11.48 3.00
C PHE A 263 -19.44 11.82 4.08
N LYS A 264 -20.26 10.84 4.49
CA LYS A 264 -21.15 10.94 5.66
C LYS A 264 -20.64 10.03 6.76
N TYR A 265 -20.35 10.61 7.92
CA TYR A 265 -19.80 9.91 9.07
C TYR A 265 -20.08 10.68 10.37
N ASN A 266 -19.95 9.98 11.50
CA ASN A 266 -20.04 10.57 12.83
C ASN A 266 -18.79 11.41 13.14
N LYS A 267 -18.91 12.73 12.94
CA LYS A 267 -17.83 13.68 13.22
C LYS A 267 -17.36 13.66 14.68
N ALA A 268 -18.19 13.24 15.64
CA ALA A 268 -17.79 13.17 17.05
C ALA A 268 -16.77 12.04 17.31
N LYS A 269 -16.83 10.94 16.54
CA LYS A 269 -15.80 9.89 16.55
C LYS A 269 -14.49 10.32 15.88
N PHE A 270 -14.49 11.45 15.18
CA PHE A 270 -13.34 12.04 14.50
C PHE A 270 -12.81 13.30 15.22
N ARG A 271 -13.17 13.50 16.49
CA ARG A 271 -12.67 14.59 17.34
C ARG A 271 -11.57 14.10 18.27
#